data_AF-A0A7W4HDG5-F1
#
_entry.id   AF-A0A7W4HDG5-F1
#
_cell.length_a   1.000
_cell.length_b   1.000
_cell.length_c   1.000
_cell.angle_alpha   90.00
_cell.angle_beta   90.00
_cell.angle_gamma   90.00
#
_symmetry.space_group_name_H-M   'P 1'
#
loop_
_entity.id
_entity.type
_entity.pdbx_description
1 polymer ?
#
loop_
_entity_poly.entity_id
_entity_poly.type
_entity_poly.pdbx_seq_one_letter_code
_entity_poly.pdbx_strand_id
1 'polypeptide(L)'
;MILLIVALTAIISYHGFLHSNFVYQLALWPYRIVRNNEWYRLVTHMFVHGGWTHLIVNMLVFYSFAEALQGILTDMPGGRYSQTLILYFGGGIISSLVSTERKK
;
A
#
# COMPACT_ATOMS: atom_id res chain seq x y z
N MET A 1 -3.97 14.27 -4.76
CA MET A 1 -3.87 13.25 -3.69
C MET A 1 -3.43 11.89 -4.21
N ILE A 2 -4.09 11.27 -5.22
CA ILE A 2 -3.60 10.03 -5.86
C ILE A 2 -2.14 10.16 -6.28
N LEU A 3 -1.81 11.23 -7.01
CA LEU A 3 -0.44 11.50 -7.45
C LEU A 3 0.58 11.62 -6.30
N LEU A 4 0.15 12.05 -5.11
CA LEU A 4 1.02 12.07 -3.92
C LEU A 4 1.31 10.66 -3.42
N ILE A 5 0.30 9.79 -3.39
CA ILE A 5 0.46 8.37 -3.03
C ILE A 5 1.38 7.69 -4.05
N VAL A 6 1.15 7.93 -5.36
CA VAL A 6 2.00 7.39 -6.44
C VAL A 6 3.44 7.86 -6.29
N ALA A 7 3.67 9.16 -6.12
CA ALA A 7 5.00 9.73 -5.97
C ALA A 7 5.72 9.18 -4.72
N LEU A 8 5.02 9.12 -3.58
CA LEU A 8 5.57 8.59 -2.34
C LEU A 8 5.95 7.10 -2.49
N THR A 9 5.06 6.28 -3.05
CA THR A 9 5.32 4.86 -3.31
C THR A 9 6.49 4.67 -4.28
N ALA A 10 6.58 5.49 -5.32
CA ALA A 10 7.68 5.45 -6.28
C ALA A 10 9.03 5.78 -5.62
N ILE A 11 9.09 6.83 -4.79
CA ILE A 11 10.31 7.23 -4.06
C ILE A 11 10.75 6.13 -3.08
N ILE A 12 9.81 5.62 -2.27
CA ILE A 12 10.09 4.57 -1.28
C ILE A 12 10.53 3.27 -1.98
N SER A 13 9.84 2.88 -3.05
CA SER A 13 10.19 1.68 -3.82
C SER A 13 11.54 1.83 -4.53
N TYR A 14 11.84 3.00 -5.09
CA TYR A 14 13.15 3.28 -5.69
C TYR A 14 14.27 3.14 -4.66
N HIS A 15 14.11 3.73 -3.47
CA HIS A 15 15.06 3.55 -2.38
C HIS A 15 15.22 2.08 -1.98
N GLY A 16 14.12 1.33 -1.99
CA GLY A 16 14.11 -0.12 -1.74
C GLY A 16 14.85 -0.93 -2.81
N PHE A 17 14.75 -0.56 -4.08
CA PHE A 17 15.50 -1.22 -5.16
C PHE A 17 17.02 -1.08 -4.99
N LEU A 18 17.47 0.01 -4.39
CA LEU A 18 18.88 0.24 -4.08
C LEU A 18 19.33 -0.49 -2.80
N HIS A 19 18.41 -0.78 -1.87
CA HIS A 19 18.74 -1.31 -0.54
C HIS A 19 17.81 -2.48 -0.16
N SER A 20 18.26 -3.71 -0.38
CA SER A 20 17.52 -4.92 -0.03
C SER A 20 17.16 -5.00 1.48
N ASN A 21 18.06 -4.52 2.35
CA ASN A 21 17.82 -4.44 3.79
C ASN A 21 16.68 -3.49 4.17
N PHE A 22 16.45 -2.44 3.38
CA PHE A 22 15.34 -1.50 3.60
C PHE A 22 14.00 -2.15 3.24
N VAL A 23 13.94 -2.86 2.11
CA VAL A 23 12.76 -3.64 1.71
C VAL A 23 12.44 -4.70 2.75
N TYR A 24 13.44 -5.42 3.25
CA TYR A 24 13.27 -6.43 4.29
C TYR A 24 12.66 -5.88 5.59
N GLN A 25 12.99 -4.64 5.95
CA GLN A 25 12.44 -4.00 7.14
C GLN A 25 10.96 -3.59 6.97
N LEU A 26 10.55 -3.21 5.76
CA LEU A 26 9.19 -2.70 5.49
C LEU A 26 8.23 -3.77 4.96
N ALA A 27 8.76 -4.85 4.37
CA ALA A 27 7.97 -5.92 3.79
C ALA A 27 7.07 -6.62 4.81
N LEU A 28 5.93 -7.12 4.35
CA LEU A 28 4.96 -7.80 5.19
C LEU A 28 5.48 -9.17 5.64
N TRP A 29 5.80 -9.28 6.92
CA TRP A 29 6.33 -10.50 7.53
C TRP A 29 5.47 -10.92 8.73
N PRO A 30 4.41 -11.74 8.50
CA PRO A 30 3.42 -12.13 9.52
C PRO A 30 4.03 -12.59 10.85
N TYR A 31 5.04 -13.46 10.78
CA TYR A 31 5.72 -14.00 11.95
C TYR A 31 6.34 -12.89 12.82
N ARG A 32 7.03 -11.92 12.20
CA ARG A 32 7.65 -10.78 12.92
C ARG A 32 6.63 -9.79 13.44
N ILE A 33 5.52 -9.59 12.73
CA ILE A 33 4.44 -8.70 13.18
C ILE A 33 3.92 -9.18 14.53
N VAL A 34 3.62 -10.49 14.64
CA VAL A 34 3.04 -11.08 15.85
C VAL A 34 4.06 -11.28 16.94
N ARG A 35 5.26 -11.80 16.60
CA ARG A 35 6.28 -12.16 17.60
C ARG A 35 7.08 -10.96 18.12
N ASN A 36 7.36 -9.98 17.27
CA ASN A 36 8.23 -8.85 17.57
C ASN A 36 7.47 -7.51 17.67
N ASN A 37 6.13 -7.52 17.64
CA ASN A 37 5.27 -6.33 17.64
C ASN A 37 5.57 -5.33 16.51
N GLU A 38 5.98 -5.83 15.34
CA GLU A 38 6.34 -5.00 14.18
C GLU A 38 5.11 -4.59 13.35
N TRP A 39 4.09 -4.02 14.00
CA TRP A 39 2.79 -3.66 13.41
C TRP A 39 2.87 -2.63 12.28
N TYR A 40 3.92 -1.80 12.26
CA TYR A 40 4.18 -0.85 11.16
C TYR A 40 4.27 -1.54 9.79
N ARG A 41 4.62 -2.83 9.73
CA ARG A 41 4.65 -3.63 8.50
C ARG A 41 3.28 -3.78 7.83
N LEU A 42 2.19 -3.70 8.59
CA LEU A 42 0.83 -3.75 8.02
C LEU A 42 0.54 -2.58 7.09
N VAL A 43 1.23 -1.45 7.24
CA VAL A 43 1.06 -0.28 6.38
C VAL A 43 2.27 -0.08 5.47
N THR A 44 3.48 -0.20 6.01
CA THR A 44 4.72 0.07 5.25
C THR A 44 4.93 -0.87 4.07
N HIS A 45 4.44 -2.12 4.14
CA HIS A 45 4.55 -3.06 3.03
C HIS A 45 3.84 -2.57 1.75
N MET A 46 2.82 -1.71 1.89
CA MET A 46 2.06 -1.17 0.76
C MET A 46 2.92 -0.28 -0.16
N PHE A 47 4.03 0.25 0.35
CA PHE A 47 4.87 1.23 -0.35
C PHE A 47 6.15 0.62 -0.95
N VAL A 48 6.46 -0.65 -0.67
CA VAL A 48 7.66 -1.34 -1.16
C VAL A 48 7.32 -2.38 -2.22
N HIS A 49 8.10 -2.42 -3.29
CA HIS A 49 7.90 -3.31 -4.43
C HIS A 49 9.16 -4.12 -4.70
N GLY A 50 9.03 -5.27 -5.36
CA GLY A 50 10.15 -6.18 -5.65
C GLY A 50 10.91 -5.87 -6.95
N GLY A 51 10.42 -4.96 -7.79
CA GLY A 51 11.09 -4.54 -9.02
C GLY A 51 10.29 -3.53 -9.84
N TRP A 52 10.93 -3.00 -10.89
CA TRP A 52 10.36 -1.95 -11.75
C TRP A 52 9.04 -2.36 -12.39
N THR A 53 8.96 -3.56 -12.97
CA THR A 53 7.72 -4.06 -13.60
C THR A 53 6.56 -4.11 -12.60
N HIS A 54 6.81 -4.64 -11.40
CA HIS A 54 5.79 -4.71 -10.35
C HIS A 54 5.33 -3.32 -9.91
N LEU A 55 6.26 -2.38 -9.73
CA LEU A 55 5.95 -1.00 -9.36
C LEU A 55 5.14 -0.29 -10.45
N ILE A 56 5.59 -0.33 -11.71
CA ILE A 56 4.94 0.38 -12.81
C ILE A 56 3.52 -0.14 -13.03
N VAL A 57 3.35 -1.47 -13.08
CA VAL A 57 2.02 -2.08 -13.27
C VAL A 57 1.10 -1.72 -12.11
N ASN A 58 1.56 -1.79 -10.86
CA ASN A 58 0.72 -1.43 -9.71
C ASN A 58 0.34 0.05 -9.71
N MET A 59 1.25 0.95 -10.09
CA MET A 59 0.93 2.38 -10.15
C MET A 59 -0.06 2.70 -11.27
N LEU A 60 0.06 2.03 -12.43
CA LEU A 60 -0.89 2.15 -13.53
C LEU A 60 -2.27 1.66 -13.09
N VAL A 61 -2.34 0.45 -12.55
CA VAL A 61 -3.59 -0.16 -12.09
C VAL A 61 -4.23 0.67 -10.98
N PHE A 62 -3.45 1.10 -9.98
CA PHE A 62 -3.91 1.97 -8.90
C PHE A 62 -4.47 3.29 -9.43
N TYR A 63 -3.76 3.95 -10.36
CA TYR A 63 -4.22 5.21 -10.94
C TYR A 63 -5.54 5.03 -11.69
N SER A 64 -5.65 4.02 -12.55
CA SER A 64 -6.87 3.72 -13.31
C SER A 64 -8.06 3.42 -12.40
N PHE A 65 -7.87 2.58 -11.36
CA PHE A 65 -8.94 2.31 -10.40
C PHE A 65 -9.32 3.54 -9.59
N ALA A 66 -8.34 4.33 -9.14
CA ALA A 66 -8.60 5.49 -8.30
C ALA A 66 -9.31 6.63 -9.07
N GLU A 67 -9.05 6.81 -10.37
CA GLU A 67 -9.83 7.72 -11.21
C GLU A 67 -11.28 7.24 -11.40
N ALA A 68 -11.47 5.96 -11.76
CA ALA A 68 -12.80 5.39 -11.92
C ALA A 68 -13.62 5.49 -10.62
N LEU A 69 -12.99 5.20 -9.49
CA LEU A 69 -13.57 5.26 -8.17
C LEU A 69 -14.00 6.69 -7.79
N GLN A 70 -13.17 7.70 -8.10
CA GLN A 70 -13.54 9.10 -7.87
C GLN A 70 -14.73 9.58 -8.70
N GLY A 71 -14.93 9.01 -9.90
CA GLY A 71 -16.11 9.29 -10.72
C GLY A 71 -17.41 8.71 -10.15
N ILE A 72 -17.32 7.65 -9.33
CA ILE A 72 -18.47 6.95 -8.75
C ILE A 72 -18.83 7.50 -7.37
N LEU A 73 -17.84 7.92 -6.57
CA LEU A 73 -18.02 8.26 -5.15
C LEU A 73 -18.39 9.73 -4.88
N THR A 74 -18.78 10.50 -5.90
CA THR A 74 -19.04 11.94 -5.79
C THR A 74 -20.12 12.35 -4.78
N ASP A 75 -21.06 11.45 -4.44
CA ASP A 75 -22.30 11.82 -3.73
C ASP A 75 -22.40 11.31 -2.28
N MET A 76 -21.35 10.67 -1.75
CA MET A 76 -21.36 10.14 -0.38
C MET A 76 -20.75 11.12 0.64
N PRO A 77 -21.24 11.14 1.89
CA PRO A 77 -20.72 12.01 2.94
C PRO A 77 -19.27 11.68 3.29
N GLY A 78 -18.42 12.71 3.34
CA GLY A 78 -16.97 12.60 3.54
C GLY A 78 -16.14 13.15 2.37
N GLY A 79 -16.72 13.23 1.17
CA GLY A 79 -16.09 13.78 -0.03
C GLY A 79 -15.04 12.86 -0.67
N ARG A 80 -14.85 13.02 -2.00
CA ARG A 80 -14.07 12.10 -2.87
C ARG A 80 -12.69 11.69 -2.33
N TYR A 81 -12.02 12.61 -1.64
CA TYR A 81 -10.66 12.42 -1.16
C TYR A 81 -10.61 11.51 0.08
N SER A 82 -11.47 11.73 1.08
CA SER A 82 -11.45 10.90 2.30
C SER A 82 -11.82 9.45 1.98
N GLN A 83 -12.77 9.24 1.07
CA GLN A 83 -13.22 7.90 0.65
C GLN A 83 -12.10 7.12 -0.05
N THR A 84 -11.36 7.79 -0.94
CA THR A 84 -10.21 7.17 -1.63
C THR A 84 -9.14 6.74 -0.62
N LEU A 85 -8.89 7.54 0.43
CA LEU A 85 -7.93 7.19 1.50
C LEU A 85 -8.41 6.02 2.35
N ILE A 86 -9.68 6.01 2.73
CA ILE A 86 -10.28 4.92 3.51
C ILE A 86 -10.19 3.62 2.73
N LEU A 87 -10.48 3.63 1.43
CA LEU A 87 -10.40 2.44 0.60
C LEU A 87 -8.96 1.97 0.38
N TYR A 88 -8.02 2.91 0.16
CA TYR A 88 -6.60 2.59 0.01
C TYR A 88 -6.01 1.97 1.29
N PHE A 89 -6.09 2.68 2.42
CA PHE A 89 -5.52 2.21 3.69
C PHE A 89 -6.34 1.07 4.30
N GLY A 90 -7.66 1.15 4.27
CA GLY A 90 -8.54 0.10 4.78
C GLY A 90 -8.37 -1.20 4.01
N GLY A 91 -8.38 -1.16 2.68
CA GLY A 91 -8.13 -2.33 1.85
C GLY A 91 -6.75 -2.95 2.08
N GLY A 92 -5.70 -2.12 2.13
CA GLY A 92 -4.34 -2.57 2.40
C GLY A 92 -4.17 -3.21 3.78
N ILE A 93 -4.69 -2.55 4.82
CA ILE A 93 -4.62 -3.05 6.20
C ILE A 93 -5.42 -4.36 6.32
N ILE A 94 -6.66 -4.42 5.84
CA ILE A 94 -7.49 -5.63 5.92
C ILE A 94 -6.80 -6.79 5.18
N SER A 95 -6.29 -6.55 3.97
CA SER A 95 -5.53 -7.56 3.21
C SER A 95 -4.33 -8.09 3.99
N SER A 96 -3.57 -7.18 4.61
CA SER A 96 -2.39 -7.54 5.40
C SER A 96 -2.72 -8.29 6.69
N LEU A 97 -3.83 -7.94 7.35
CA LEU A 97 -4.34 -8.64 8.53
C LEU A 97 -4.78 -10.05 8.16
N VAL A 98 -5.58 -10.20 7.10
CA VAL A 98 -6.01 -11.52 6.60
C VAL A 98 -4.80 -12.38 6.22
N SER A 99 -3.81 -11.80 5.56
CA SER A 99 -2.56 -12.51 5.25
C SER A 99 -1.75 -12.87 6.50
N THR A 100 -1.85 -12.08 7.56
CA THR A 100 -1.16 -12.34 8.83
C THR A 100 -1.84 -13.47 9.60
N GLU A 101 -3.17 -13.43 9.76
CA GLU A 101 -3.94 -14.49 10.41
C GLU A 101 -3.79 -15.85 9.72
N ARG A 102 -3.73 -15.89 8.39
CA ARG A 102 -3.54 -17.14 7.62
C ARG A 102 -2.16 -17.78 7.76
N LYS A 103 -1.16 -17.02 8.21
CA LYS A 103 0.25 -17.44 8.27
C LYS A 103 0.86 -17.33 9.68
N LYS A 104 0.01 -17.23 10.71
CA LYS A 104 0.39 -17.46 12.11
C LYS A 104 0.61 -18.95 12.34
#